data_AF-A0A2I0I312-F1
#
_entry.id   AF-A0A2I0I312-F1
#
_cell.length_a   1.000
_cell.length_b   1.000
_cell.length_c   1.000
_cell.angle_alpha   90.00
_cell.angle_beta   90.00
_cell.angle_gamma   90.00
#
_symmetry.space_group_name_H-M   'P 1'
#
loop_
_entity.id
_entity.type
_entity.pdbx_description
1 polymer ?
#
loop_
_entity_poly.entity_id
_entity_poly.type
_entity_poly.pdbx_seq_one_letter_code
_entity_poly.pdbx_strand_id
1 'polypeptide(L)'
;MKRPFKTLGACKLGIARYPDFIYNAVGGTGTGLGKKITGSGSVDEILVSFDLDTLYIPPLSSETTRLLGLPLPPYLKIEIVPESFGGRINQETGKVDLEFLAKFCFSVGTIYRAPPLIVKTVLTSEESIGSIRRGRGERLNGEGRCRLVGVAKVDPIDDFFMNSFLGLPTECLADLNAVISLSG
;
A
#
# COMPACT_ATOMS: atom_id res chain seq x y z
N MET A 1 4.76 9.58 -20.29
CA MET A 1 6.03 8.82 -20.17
C MET A 1 5.81 7.63 -19.26
N LYS A 2 6.40 6.45 -19.55
CA LYS A 2 6.24 5.28 -18.67
C LYS A 2 6.98 5.50 -17.34
N ARG A 3 6.41 5.01 -16.25
CA ARG A 3 6.88 5.15 -14.86
C ARG A 3 6.89 3.78 -14.20
N PRO A 4 8.01 3.05 -14.27
CA PRO A 4 8.17 1.81 -13.51
C PRO A 4 7.96 2.02 -12.02
N PHE A 5 7.24 1.09 -11.40
CA PHE A 5 7.06 0.97 -9.95
C PHE A 5 7.55 -0.39 -9.50
N LYS A 6 8.27 -0.42 -8.37
CA LYS A 6 8.70 -1.65 -7.72
C LYS A 6 8.55 -1.52 -6.22
N THR A 7 8.07 -2.56 -5.57
CA THR A 7 8.04 -2.63 -4.11
C THR A 7 9.33 -3.24 -3.57
N LEU A 8 9.70 -2.87 -2.35
CA LEU A 8 10.93 -3.30 -1.69
C LEU A 8 10.62 -4.11 -0.42
N GLY A 9 11.69 -4.53 0.27
CA GLY A 9 11.57 -5.14 1.61
C GLY A 9 11.30 -4.10 2.70
N ALA A 10 11.33 -4.56 3.96
CA ALA A 10 11.18 -3.72 5.15
C ALA A 10 9.91 -2.86 5.17
N CYS A 11 8.86 -3.31 4.49
CA CYS A 11 7.53 -2.71 4.55
C CYS A 11 6.83 -3.14 5.85
N LYS A 12 5.72 -2.47 6.19
CA LYS A 12 4.85 -2.86 7.28
C LYS A 12 3.39 -2.77 6.91
N LEU A 13 2.60 -3.62 7.54
CA LEU A 13 1.16 -3.53 7.56
C LEU A 13 0.71 -3.55 9.02
N GLY A 14 -0.29 -2.74 9.36
CA GLY A 14 -0.90 -2.72 10.68
C GLY A 14 -2.42 -2.76 10.54
N ILE A 15 -3.11 -3.37 11.49
CA ILE A 15 -4.58 -3.37 11.54
C ILE A 15 -5.06 -3.38 12.99
N ALA A 16 -6.06 -2.56 13.29
CA ALA A 16 -6.59 -2.39 14.64
C ALA A 16 -5.49 -2.12 15.67
N ARG A 17 -5.46 -2.87 16.77
CA ARG A 17 -4.44 -2.77 17.82
C ARG A 17 -3.40 -3.88 17.77
N TYR A 18 -3.38 -4.69 16.70
CA TYR A 18 -2.37 -5.72 16.51
C TYR A 18 -0.97 -5.10 16.38
N PRO A 19 0.10 -5.80 16.78
CA PRO A 19 1.45 -5.37 16.43
C PRO A 19 1.60 -5.22 14.91
N ASP A 20 2.50 -4.35 14.46
CA ASP A 20 2.80 -4.23 13.04
C ASP A 20 3.40 -5.52 12.49
N PHE A 21 2.91 -5.92 11.33
CA PHE A 21 3.40 -7.01 10.53
C PHE A 21 4.59 -6.49 9.72
N ILE A 22 5.76 -7.09 9.89
CA ILE A 22 6.90 -6.85 9.00
C ILE A 22 6.59 -7.56 7.68
N TYR A 23 6.70 -6.84 6.58
CA TYR A 23 6.32 -7.30 5.26
C TYR A 23 7.47 -7.13 4.26
N ASN A 24 7.87 -8.24 3.64
CA ASN A 24 8.75 -8.24 2.49
C ASN A 24 7.91 -8.19 1.22
N ALA A 25 7.76 -6.99 0.66
CA ALA A 25 7.01 -6.78 -0.57
C ALA A 25 7.88 -6.95 -1.83
N VAL A 26 9.12 -7.44 -1.75
CA VAL A 26 9.97 -7.64 -2.93
C VAL A 26 9.25 -8.52 -3.97
N GLY A 27 9.35 -8.12 -5.24
CA GLY A 27 8.71 -8.80 -6.37
C GLY A 27 7.43 -8.12 -6.86
N GLY A 28 6.89 -7.14 -6.12
CA GLY A 28 5.84 -6.28 -6.64
C GLY A 28 6.35 -5.31 -7.68
N THR A 29 5.54 -5.09 -8.70
CA THR A 29 5.87 -4.35 -9.91
C THR A 29 4.66 -3.59 -10.43
N GLY A 30 4.87 -2.55 -11.23
CA GLY A 30 3.80 -1.88 -11.97
C GLY A 30 4.36 -0.94 -13.02
N THR A 31 3.56 -0.59 -14.01
CA THR A 31 3.89 0.44 -15.00
C THR A 31 2.85 1.55 -14.95
N GLY A 32 3.29 2.77 -14.69
CA GLY A 32 2.41 3.94 -14.74
C GLY A 32 2.65 4.84 -15.94
N LEU A 33 1.68 5.69 -16.24
CA LEU A 33 1.80 6.79 -17.18
C LEU A 33 1.91 8.10 -16.41
N GLY A 34 3.03 8.80 -16.59
CA GLY A 34 3.26 10.14 -16.08
C GLY A 34 2.88 11.22 -17.09
N LYS A 35 2.05 12.18 -16.68
CA LYS A 35 1.71 13.41 -17.40
C LYS A 35 2.12 14.62 -16.57
N LYS A 36 2.94 15.52 -17.14
CA LYS A 36 3.27 16.79 -16.50
C LYS A 36 2.04 17.70 -16.49
N ILE A 37 1.80 18.39 -15.38
CA ILE A 37 0.78 19.44 -15.32
C ILE A 37 1.46 20.74 -15.77
N THR A 38 1.08 21.26 -16.94
CA THR A 38 1.51 22.58 -17.42
C THR A 38 0.35 23.57 -17.28
N GLY A 39 0.41 24.43 -16.27
CA GLY A 39 -0.58 25.50 -16.05
C GLY A 39 -0.44 26.19 -14.69
N SER A 40 -0.11 27.48 -14.71
CA SER A 40 -0.11 28.48 -13.63
C SER A 40 0.22 28.00 -12.19
N GLY A 41 1.49 28.09 -11.82
CA GLY A 41 1.92 28.21 -10.41
C GLY A 41 2.48 26.96 -9.73
N SER A 42 2.13 25.75 -10.18
CA SER A 42 2.72 24.51 -9.64
C SER A 42 3.92 24.08 -10.49
N VAL A 43 5.11 24.50 -10.05
CA VAL A 43 6.37 24.09 -10.64
C VAL A 43 6.55 22.58 -10.35
N ASP A 44 6.73 21.79 -11.42
CA ASP A 44 7.15 20.38 -11.39
C ASP A 44 6.24 19.35 -10.71
N GLU A 45 4.92 19.40 -10.92
CA GLU A 45 4.03 18.28 -10.62
C GLU A 45 3.85 17.30 -11.80
N ILE A 46 3.96 16.00 -11.52
CA ILE A 46 3.59 14.90 -12.41
C ILE A 46 2.35 14.19 -11.84
N LEU A 47 1.32 14.07 -12.67
CA LEU A 47 0.23 13.11 -12.44
C LEU A 47 0.67 11.74 -12.93
N VAL A 48 0.58 10.73 -12.07
CA VAL A 48 0.89 9.34 -12.40
C VAL A 48 -0.36 8.49 -12.21
N SER A 49 -0.64 7.63 -13.16
CA SER A 49 -1.67 6.59 -13.04
C SER A 49 -1.03 5.24 -13.38
N PHE A 50 -1.11 4.27 -12.47
CA PHE A 50 -0.56 2.93 -12.66
C PHE A 50 -1.57 2.03 -13.34
N ASP A 51 -1.08 1.28 -14.33
CA ASP A 51 -1.85 0.29 -15.06
C ASP A 51 -2.09 -0.95 -14.18
N LEU A 52 -3.35 -1.20 -13.85
CA LEU A 52 -3.78 -2.29 -12.98
C LEU A 52 -3.48 -3.68 -13.57
N ASP A 53 -3.41 -3.80 -14.90
CA ASP A 53 -3.08 -5.07 -15.56
C ASP A 53 -1.61 -5.45 -15.35
N THR A 54 -0.76 -4.45 -15.04
CA THR A 54 0.66 -4.65 -14.76
C THR A 54 1.01 -4.52 -13.29
N LEU A 55 0.09 -3.99 -12.47
CA LEU A 55 0.32 -3.72 -11.07
C LEU A 55 0.12 -4.99 -10.24
N TYR A 56 1.24 -5.48 -9.70
CA TYR A 56 1.28 -6.60 -8.80
C TYR A 56 1.87 -6.18 -7.46
N ILE A 57 1.17 -6.50 -6.38
CA ILE A 57 1.66 -6.36 -5.00
C ILE A 57 1.64 -7.78 -4.41
N PRO A 58 2.77 -8.28 -3.85
CA PRO A 58 2.79 -9.62 -3.31
C PRO A 58 1.74 -9.82 -2.22
N PRO A 59 1.18 -11.03 -2.09
CA PRO A 59 0.26 -11.33 -1.01
C PRO A 59 1.00 -11.39 0.33
N LEU A 60 0.28 -11.15 1.43
CA LEU A 60 0.78 -11.48 2.76
C LEU A 60 0.62 -12.98 2.97
N SER A 61 1.69 -13.64 3.37
CA SER A 61 1.74 -15.07 3.61
C SER A 61 2.86 -15.42 4.60
N SER A 62 3.02 -16.71 4.90
CA SER A 62 4.15 -17.20 5.70
C SER A 62 5.51 -16.90 5.07
N GLU A 63 5.59 -16.71 3.74
CA GLU A 63 6.82 -16.39 3.04
C GLU A 63 7.18 -14.91 3.15
N THR A 64 6.18 -14.04 3.03
CA THR A 64 6.38 -12.59 2.87
C THR A 64 6.20 -11.81 4.17
N THR A 65 5.55 -12.37 5.19
CA THR A 65 5.13 -11.59 6.36
C THR A 65 5.57 -12.23 7.69
N ARG A 66 5.95 -11.37 8.65
CA ARG A 66 6.29 -11.76 10.03
C ARG A 66 5.49 -10.92 11.03
N LEU A 67 4.87 -11.56 12.01
CA LEU A 67 4.25 -10.90 13.17
C LEU A 67 5.03 -11.30 14.42
N LEU A 68 5.58 -10.31 15.14
CA LEU A 68 6.45 -10.54 16.30
C LEU A 68 7.61 -11.53 16.01
N GLY A 69 8.16 -11.48 14.79
CA GLY A 69 9.25 -12.35 14.34
C GLY A 69 8.83 -13.72 13.82
N LEU A 70 7.57 -14.13 14.00
CA LEU A 70 7.05 -15.41 13.52
C LEU A 70 6.39 -15.27 12.15
N PRO A 71 6.51 -16.26 11.25
CA PRO A 71 5.74 -16.27 10.00
C PRO A 71 4.24 -16.27 10.28
N LEU A 72 3.46 -15.75 9.35
CA LEU A 72 2.01 -15.95 9.40
C LEU A 72 1.68 -17.45 9.46
N PRO A 73 0.56 -17.82 10.12
CA PRO A 73 0.10 -19.21 10.17
C PRO A 73 0.11 -19.86 8.78
N PRO A 74 0.51 -21.14 8.66
CA PRO A 74 0.45 -21.86 7.40
C PRO A 74 -0.92 -21.74 6.73
N TYR A 75 -0.92 -21.66 5.40
CA TYR A 75 -2.11 -21.53 4.55
C TYR A 75 -2.89 -20.22 4.68
N LEU A 76 -2.59 -19.36 5.65
CA LEU A 76 -3.15 -18.03 5.71
C LEU A 76 -2.54 -17.17 4.60
N LYS A 77 -3.41 -16.60 3.76
CA LYS A 77 -3.03 -15.71 2.67
C LYS A 77 -3.96 -14.51 2.63
N ILE A 78 -3.38 -13.34 2.48
CA ILE A 78 -4.13 -12.11 2.18
C ILE A 78 -3.66 -11.60 0.83
N GLU A 79 -4.49 -11.77 -0.18
CA GLU A 79 -4.22 -11.23 -1.52
C GLU A 79 -4.56 -9.75 -1.54
N ILE A 80 -3.69 -8.93 -2.13
CA ILE A 80 -3.93 -7.51 -2.35
C ILE A 80 -4.27 -7.36 -3.82
N VAL A 81 -5.51 -6.95 -4.11
CA VAL A 81 -6.01 -6.74 -5.47
C VAL A 81 -6.28 -5.25 -5.65
N PRO A 82 -5.36 -4.51 -6.29
CA PRO A 82 -5.54 -3.08 -6.55
C PRO A 82 -6.73 -2.82 -7.47
N GLU A 83 -7.51 -1.79 -7.14
CA GLU A 83 -8.60 -1.26 -7.98
C GLU A 83 -8.33 0.16 -8.46
N SER A 84 -7.44 0.88 -7.79
CA SER A 84 -6.89 2.16 -8.26
C SER A 84 -5.53 2.41 -7.60
N PHE A 85 -4.57 2.89 -8.38
CA PHE A 85 -3.29 3.34 -7.87
C PHE A 85 -2.73 4.48 -8.73
N GLY A 86 -2.62 5.68 -8.17
CA GLY A 86 -2.17 6.85 -8.91
C GLY A 86 -2.31 8.13 -8.10
N GLY A 87 -1.73 9.22 -8.57
CA GLY A 87 -1.77 10.49 -7.86
C GLY A 87 -0.70 11.44 -8.35
N ARG A 88 -0.05 12.15 -7.43
CA ARG A 88 0.87 13.25 -7.71
C ARG A 88 2.27 12.96 -7.21
N ILE A 89 3.24 13.40 -7.99
CA ILE A 89 4.65 13.45 -7.60
C ILE A 89 5.15 14.87 -7.88
N ASN A 90 5.64 15.54 -6.86
CA ASN A 90 6.34 16.81 -7.00
C ASN A 90 7.84 16.52 -7.20
N GLN A 91 8.37 16.84 -8.39
CA GLN A 91 9.73 16.47 -8.76
C GLN A 91 10.80 17.30 -8.04
N GLU A 92 10.47 18.54 -7.67
CA GLU A 92 11.38 19.44 -6.95
C GLU A 92 11.62 18.97 -5.52
N THR A 93 10.54 18.67 -4.81
CA THR A 93 10.57 18.31 -3.39
C THR A 93 10.72 16.82 -3.14
N GLY A 94 10.42 15.98 -4.14
CA GLY A 94 10.29 14.53 -4.01
C GLY A 94 9.01 14.07 -3.30
N LYS A 95 8.07 14.99 -2.99
CA LYS A 95 6.82 14.61 -2.33
C LYS A 95 5.98 13.73 -3.25
N VAL A 96 5.45 12.63 -2.70
CA VAL A 96 4.60 11.66 -3.40
C VAL A 96 3.29 11.51 -2.64
N ASP A 97 2.16 11.64 -3.33
CA ASP A 97 0.82 11.36 -2.80
C ASP A 97 0.09 10.48 -3.82
N LEU A 98 -0.13 9.20 -3.51
CA LEU A 98 -0.82 8.25 -4.37
C LEU A 98 -2.11 7.78 -3.72
N GLU A 99 -3.24 8.05 -4.35
CA GLU A 99 -4.50 7.39 -4.05
C GLU A 99 -4.34 5.89 -4.29
N PHE A 100 -4.76 5.11 -3.29
CA PHE A 100 -4.71 3.67 -3.31
C PHE A 100 -6.06 3.11 -2.86
N LEU A 101 -6.67 2.34 -3.75
CA LEU A 101 -7.86 1.54 -3.47
C LEU A 101 -7.52 0.10 -3.79
N ALA A 102 -7.74 -0.81 -2.84
CA ALA A 102 -7.52 -2.22 -3.06
C ALA A 102 -8.46 -3.08 -2.21
N LYS A 103 -8.72 -4.28 -2.71
CA LYS A 103 -9.36 -5.37 -1.99
C LYS A 103 -8.29 -6.22 -1.31
N PHE A 104 -8.46 -6.45 -0.01
CA PHE A 104 -7.64 -7.36 0.77
C PHE A 104 -8.44 -8.64 1.00
N CYS A 105 -8.14 -9.68 0.24
CA CYS A 105 -8.88 -10.94 0.23
C CYS A 105 -8.24 -11.93 1.19
N PHE A 106 -8.85 -12.13 2.36
CA PHE A 106 -8.38 -13.06 3.37
C PHE A 106 -8.83 -14.50 3.08
N SER A 107 -7.91 -15.45 3.20
CA SER A 107 -8.19 -16.89 3.06
C SER A 107 -7.29 -17.73 3.95
N VAL A 108 -7.77 -18.91 4.34
CA VAL A 108 -7.00 -19.94 5.02
C VAL A 108 -7.21 -21.26 4.28
N GLY A 109 -6.20 -21.67 3.52
CA GLY A 109 -6.26 -22.87 2.68
C GLY A 109 -7.53 -22.92 1.82
N THR A 110 -8.15 -24.09 1.73
CA THR A 110 -9.44 -24.28 1.05
C THR A 110 -10.64 -24.22 2.00
N ILE A 111 -10.41 -24.04 3.30
CA ILE A 111 -11.44 -24.20 4.33
C ILE A 111 -12.18 -22.89 4.64
N TYR A 112 -11.55 -21.75 4.37
CA TYR A 112 -12.12 -20.47 4.75
C TYR A 112 -11.69 -19.34 3.80
N ARG A 113 -12.66 -18.51 3.41
CA ARG A 113 -12.45 -17.30 2.64
C ARG A 113 -13.45 -16.24 3.09
N ALA A 114 -12.94 -15.10 3.53
CA ALA A 114 -13.77 -13.97 3.92
C ALA A 114 -14.13 -13.11 2.70
N PRO A 115 -15.23 -12.34 2.75
CA PRO A 115 -15.41 -11.19 1.88
C PRO A 115 -14.20 -10.23 1.94
N PRO A 116 -13.86 -9.54 0.84
CA PRO A 116 -12.69 -8.68 0.81
C PRO A 116 -12.87 -7.45 1.70
N LEU A 117 -11.80 -7.09 2.43
CA LEU A 117 -11.73 -5.80 3.10
C LEU A 117 -11.38 -4.73 2.06
N ILE A 118 -12.17 -3.66 2.00
CA ILE A 118 -11.88 -2.52 1.13
C ILE A 118 -10.97 -1.55 1.86
N VAL A 119 -9.79 -1.31 1.29
CA VAL A 119 -8.82 -0.36 1.83
C VAL A 119 -8.69 0.80 0.86
N LYS A 120 -9.12 1.98 1.31
CA LYS A 120 -9.01 3.25 0.57
C LYS A 120 -8.19 4.24 1.38
N THR A 121 -7.06 4.68 0.84
CA THR A 121 -6.18 5.66 1.49
C THR A 121 -5.37 6.45 0.48
N VAL A 122 -4.61 7.44 0.96
CA VAL A 122 -3.53 8.08 0.23
C VAL A 122 -2.22 7.56 0.82
N LEU A 123 -1.44 6.87 0.00
CA LEU A 123 -0.06 6.50 0.28
C LEU A 123 0.82 7.73 0.03
N THR A 124 1.24 8.38 1.11
CA THR A 124 2.01 9.63 1.08
C THR A 124 3.45 9.44 1.55
N SER A 125 4.38 10.22 1.01
CA SER A 125 5.74 10.33 1.54
C SER A 125 5.84 11.21 2.79
N GLU A 126 4.75 11.85 3.22
CA GLU A 126 4.69 12.66 4.43
C GLU A 126 4.10 11.86 5.61
N GLU A 127 3.54 12.56 6.60
CA GLU A 127 2.84 11.92 7.71
C GLU A 127 1.41 11.54 7.33
N SER A 128 1.00 10.34 7.74
CA SER A 128 -0.39 9.87 7.68
C SER A 128 -0.83 9.51 9.09
N ILE A 129 -1.88 10.17 9.58
CA ILE A 129 -2.32 10.09 10.98
C ILE A 129 -3.80 9.72 11.02
N GLY A 130 -4.11 8.60 11.66
CA GLY A 130 -5.44 8.21 12.08
C GLY A 130 -5.65 8.39 13.59
N SER A 131 -6.76 7.88 14.08
CA SER A 131 -7.13 7.90 15.51
C SER A 131 -6.30 6.94 16.36
N ILE A 132 -5.88 5.79 15.80
CA ILE A 132 -5.12 4.76 16.51
C ILE A 132 -3.78 4.43 15.83
N ARG A 133 -3.67 4.65 14.52
CA ARG A 133 -2.45 4.37 13.74
C ARG A 133 -1.84 5.66 13.20
N ARG A 134 -0.51 5.66 13.03
CA ARG A 134 0.22 6.71 12.34
C ARG A 134 1.44 6.16 11.63
N GLY A 135 1.84 6.81 10.55
CA GLY A 135 3.07 6.54 9.83
C GLY A 135 3.71 7.83 9.34
N ARG A 136 5.01 7.77 9.06
CA ARG A 136 5.75 8.84 8.38
C ARG A 136 6.54 8.23 7.24
N GLY A 137 6.27 8.72 6.04
CA GLY A 137 6.97 8.34 4.84
C GLY A 137 8.32 9.03 4.69
N GLU A 138 8.96 8.76 3.56
CA GLU A 138 10.21 9.37 3.13
C GLU A 138 10.05 9.76 1.66
N ARG A 139 10.37 11.03 1.38
CA ARG A 139 10.27 11.60 0.04
C ARG A 139 11.13 10.85 -0.96
N LEU A 140 10.69 10.90 -2.20
CA LEU A 140 11.41 10.34 -3.33
C LEU A 140 12.79 10.97 -3.45
N ASN A 141 13.82 10.13 -3.44
CA ASN A 141 15.20 10.55 -3.62
C ASN A 141 15.63 10.51 -5.09
N GLY A 142 16.88 10.90 -5.38
CA GLY A 142 17.43 10.91 -6.75
C GLY A 142 17.51 9.53 -7.42
N GLU A 143 17.46 8.44 -6.66
CA GLU A 143 17.41 7.06 -7.19
C GLU A 143 15.96 6.59 -7.45
N GLY A 144 14.97 7.43 -7.16
CA GLY A 144 13.55 7.09 -7.22
C GLY A 144 13.07 6.24 -6.05
N ARG A 145 13.83 6.08 -4.97
CA ARG A 145 13.38 5.38 -3.76
C ARG A 145 12.54 6.32 -2.89
N CYS A 146 11.45 5.80 -2.35
CA CYS A 146 10.60 6.49 -1.38
C CYS A 146 10.01 5.48 -0.39
N ARG A 147 9.51 6.00 0.73
CA ARG A 147 8.66 5.25 1.66
C ARG A 147 7.30 5.93 1.72
N LEU A 148 6.26 5.18 1.41
CA LEU A 148 4.89 5.69 1.35
C LEU A 148 4.08 5.10 2.50
N VAL A 149 3.41 5.95 3.25
CA VAL A 149 2.57 5.55 4.37
C VAL A 149 1.12 5.98 4.14
N GLY A 150 0.17 5.17 4.57
CA GLY A 150 -1.25 5.50 4.49
C GLY A 150 -2.02 4.84 5.60
N VAL A 151 -2.83 5.63 6.31
CA VAL A 151 -3.81 5.11 7.27
C VAL A 151 -5.17 5.08 6.58
N ALA A 152 -5.89 3.97 6.70
CA ALA A 152 -7.23 3.80 6.16
C ALA A 152 -8.18 3.36 7.27
N LYS A 153 -9.45 3.78 7.18
CA LYS A 153 -10.53 3.12 7.90
C LYS A 153 -10.94 1.86 7.14
N VAL A 154 -11.26 0.81 7.88
CA VAL A 154 -11.73 -0.47 7.36
C VAL A 154 -13.07 -0.75 8.01
N ASP A 155 -14.12 -0.78 7.18
CA ASP A 155 -15.49 -1.03 7.62
C ASP A 155 -15.74 -2.52 7.85
N PRO A 156 -16.78 -2.88 8.63
CA PRO A 156 -17.21 -4.27 8.77
C PRO A 156 -17.64 -4.86 7.44
N ILE A 157 -17.46 -6.17 7.32
CA ILE A 157 -17.88 -6.97 6.18
C ILE A 157 -19.00 -7.94 6.57
N ASP A 158 -19.57 -8.64 5.60
CA ASP A 158 -20.56 -9.71 5.84
C ASP A 158 -19.88 -11.00 6.34
N ASP A 159 -19.15 -10.88 7.45
CA ASP A 159 -18.47 -11.97 8.14
C ASP A 159 -18.25 -11.63 9.62
N PHE A 160 -19.07 -12.23 10.48
CA PHE A 160 -19.03 -11.97 11.93
C PHE A 160 -17.70 -12.37 12.58
N PHE A 161 -17.10 -13.47 12.12
CA PHE A 161 -15.82 -13.95 12.66
C PHE A 161 -14.72 -12.93 12.35
N MET A 162 -14.61 -12.47 11.10
CA MET A 162 -13.58 -11.48 10.72
C MET A 162 -13.80 -10.12 11.36
N ASN A 163 -15.05 -9.67 11.44
CA ASN A 163 -15.38 -8.43 12.14
C ASN A 163 -14.92 -8.49 13.60
N SER A 164 -15.14 -9.62 14.29
CA SER A 164 -14.72 -9.80 15.67
C SER A 164 -13.20 -9.98 15.80
N PHE A 165 -12.59 -10.80 14.92
CA PHE A 165 -11.17 -11.12 14.93
C PHE A 165 -10.30 -9.88 14.68
N LEU A 166 -10.68 -9.04 13.72
CA LEU A 166 -9.98 -7.80 13.42
C LEU A 166 -10.48 -6.60 14.22
N GLY A 167 -11.61 -6.72 14.92
CA GLY A 167 -12.25 -5.63 15.65
C GLY A 167 -12.76 -4.52 14.75
N LEU A 168 -13.46 -4.87 13.67
CA LEU A 168 -14.03 -3.91 12.70
C LEU A 168 -15.28 -3.21 13.27
N PRO A 169 -15.53 -1.92 12.94
CA PRO A 169 -14.68 -1.04 12.12
C PRO A 169 -13.37 -0.70 12.83
N THR A 170 -12.31 -0.53 12.04
CA THR A 170 -10.98 -0.23 12.59
C THR A 170 -10.12 0.60 11.65
N GLU A 171 -8.85 0.84 12.01
CA GLU A 171 -7.85 1.42 11.12
C GLU A 171 -6.80 0.42 10.71
N CYS A 172 -6.34 0.52 9.47
CA CYS A 172 -5.12 -0.14 9.00
C CYS A 172 -4.06 0.89 8.64
N LEU A 173 -2.79 0.48 8.78
CA LEU A 173 -1.61 1.21 8.32
C LEU A 173 -0.98 0.42 7.18
N ALA A 174 -0.74 1.08 6.06
CA ALA A 174 0.18 0.63 5.03
C ALA A 174 1.47 1.45 5.12
N ASP A 175 2.61 0.78 5.08
CA ASP A 175 3.94 1.38 5.11
C ASP A 175 4.81 0.65 4.09
N LEU A 176 5.06 1.31 2.96
CA LEU A 176 5.53 0.70 1.73
C LEU A 176 6.82 1.37 1.27
N ASN A 177 7.92 0.63 1.31
CA ASN A 177 9.14 1.03 0.62
C ASN A 177 9.00 0.68 -0.86
N ALA A 178 9.29 1.64 -1.73
CA ALA A 178 9.12 1.49 -3.16
C ALA A 178 10.20 2.24 -3.96
N VAL A 179 10.30 1.89 -5.23
CA VAL A 179 11.01 2.64 -6.26
C VAL A 179 10.01 3.10 -7.30
N ILE A 180 9.98 4.40 -7.58
CA ILE A 180 9.24 5.01 -8.68
C ILE A 180 10.25 5.70 -9.60
N SER A 181 10.39 5.20 -10.83
CA SER A 181 11.35 5.78 -11.78
C SER A 181 10.81 7.05 -12.43
N LEU A 182 11.48 8.18 -12.18
CA LEU A 182 11.19 9.47 -12.80
C LEU A 182 12.00 9.75 -14.08
N SER A 183 12.97 8.91 -14.40
CA SER A 183 13.70 8.92 -15.65
C SER A 183 12.94 8.16 -16.75
N GLY A 184 13.09 8.65 -17.97
CA GLY A 184 12.60 8.10 -19.23
C GLY A 184 12.97 9.04 -20.36
#